data_AF-A0A942CLK6-F1
#
_entry.id   AF-A0A942CLK6-F1
#
_cell.length_a   1.000
_cell.length_b   1.000
_cell.length_c   1.000
_cell.angle_alpha   90.00
_cell.angle_beta   90.00
_cell.angle_gamma   90.00
#
_symmetry.space_group_name_H-M   'P 1'
#
loop_
_entity.id
_entity.type
_entity.pdbx_description
1 polymer ?
#
loop_
_entity_poly.entity_id
_entity_poly.type
_entity_poly.pdbx_seq_one_letter_code
_entity_poly.pdbx_strand_id
1 'polypeptide(L)'
;MTRRRDIALAQGIYFAATGIWPLVHMPSFEAVTGPKTDKWLVRTVGVLVGVIGGVLISAAARNKVTGEIAALGVGTAAGLGAVDTVYAAKGRIAPVYFLDAAVEGIIVSAWEQARPRARREAPLTSDDSSLWL
;
A
#
# COMPACT_ATOMS: atom_id res chain seq x y z
N MET A 1 11.32 4.67 14.08
CA MET A 1 10.26 5.57 13.57
C MET A 1 10.39 5.84 12.07
N THR A 2 11.59 6.01 11.53
CA THR A 2 11.89 6.36 10.12
C THR A 2 11.31 5.39 9.08
N ARG A 3 11.47 4.07 9.28
CA ARG A 3 11.05 3.06 8.28
C ARG A 3 9.58 3.17 7.83
N ARG A 4 8.63 3.38 8.75
CA ARG A 4 7.21 3.52 8.42
C ARG A 4 6.89 4.80 7.66
N ARG A 5 7.58 5.88 8.01
CA ARG A 5 7.48 7.16 7.31
C ARG A 5 7.99 7.02 5.88
N ASP A 6 9.14 6.37 5.70
CA ASP A 6 9.75 6.22 4.38
C ASP A 6 8.88 5.33 3.47
N ILE A 7 8.30 4.25 4.02
CA ILE A 7 7.34 3.41 3.29
C ILE A 7 6.09 4.20 2.91
N ALA A 8 5.49 4.93 3.86
CA ALA A 8 4.31 5.75 3.59
C ALA A 8 4.60 6.83 2.54
N LEU A 9 5.77 7.46 2.57
CA LEU A 9 6.15 8.47 1.59
C LEU A 9 6.33 7.85 0.20
N ALA A 10 7.08 6.75 0.09
CA ALA A 10 7.33 6.07 -1.18
C ALA A 10 6.03 5.55 -1.81
N GLN A 11 5.22 4.81 -1.04
CA GLN A 11 3.91 4.34 -1.51
C GLN A 11 2.99 5.51 -1.85
N GLY A 12 3.00 6.56 -1.03
CA GLY A 12 2.15 7.73 -1.24
C GLY A 12 2.49 8.47 -2.53
N ILE A 13 3.77 8.64 -2.84
CA ILE A 13 4.24 9.22 -4.11
C ILE A 13 3.83 8.33 -5.29
N TYR A 14 4.02 7.01 -5.15
CA TYR A 14 3.63 6.06 -6.19
C TYR A 14 2.14 6.18 -6.52
N PHE A 15 1.26 6.08 -5.51
CA PHE A 15 -0.19 6.17 -5.66
C PHE A 15 -0.65 7.54 -6.15
N ALA A 16 -0.06 8.63 -5.66
CA ALA A 16 -0.37 9.96 -6.16
C ALA A 16 -0.03 10.08 -7.65
N ALA A 17 1.17 9.65 -8.06
CA ALA A 17 1.59 9.73 -9.45
C ALA A 17 0.72 8.86 -10.37
N THR A 18 0.51 7.59 -10.03
CA THR A 18 -0.28 6.66 -10.86
C THR A 18 -1.76 7.01 -10.87
N GLY A 19 -2.32 7.49 -9.76
CA GLY A 19 -3.72 7.92 -9.67
C GLY A 19 -4.01 9.22 -10.44
N ILE A 20 -3.08 10.18 -10.41
CA ILE A 20 -3.23 11.48 -11.11
C ILE A 20 -3.01 11.34 -12.62
N TRP A 21 -2.13 10.43 -13.06
CA TRP A 21 -1.77 10.26 -14.47
C TRP A 21 -2.97 10.15 -15.45
N PRO A 22 -3.97 9.29 -15.25
CA PRO A 22 -5.12 9.21 -16.16
C PRO A 22 -6.03 10.46 -16.12
N LEU A 23 -5.94 11.27 -15.06
CA LEU A 23 -6.67 12.54 -14.96
C LEU A 23 -6.01 13.63 -15.81
N VAL A 24 -4.68 13.66 -15.81
CA VAL A 24 -3.89 14.65 -16.56
C VAL A 24 -3.79 14.27 -18.03
N HIS A 25 -3.51 13.00 -18.35
CA HIS A 25 -3.27 12.58 -19.73
C HIS A 25 -3.65 11.11 -19.98
N MET A 26 -4.95 10.86 -20.09
CA MET A 26 -5.53 9.53 -20.39
C MET A 26 -4.86 8.81 -21.59
N PRO A 27 -4.55 9.46 -22.74
CA PRO A 27 -3.91 8.74 -23.84
C PRO A 27 -2.51 8.19 -23.50
N SER A 28 -1.77 8.87 -22.61
CA SER A 28 -0.44 8.40 -22.18
C SER A 28 -0.57 7.23 -21.21
N PHE A 29 -1.57 7.29 -20.33
CA PHE A 29 -1.92 6.18 -19.44
C PHE A 29 -2.33 4.94 -20.23
N GLU A 30 -3.19 5.09 -21.24
CA GLU A 30 -3.64 3.99 -22.11
C GLU A 30 -2.50 3.45 -23.00
N ALA A 31 -1.54 4.29 -23.40
CA ALA A 31 -0.37 3.85 -24.15
C ALA A 31 0.48 2.84 -23.36
N VAL A 32 0.49 2.93 -22.03
CA VAL A 32 1.23 2.00 -21.16
C VAL A 32 0.35 0.86 -20.67
N THR A 33 -0.89 1.15 -20.28
CA THR A 33 -1.80 0.18 -19.63
C THR A 33 -2.75 -0.54 -20.58
N GLY A 34 -2.69 -0.22 -21.87
CA GLY A 34 -3.63 -0.66 -22.90
C GLY A 34 -4.91 0.19 -22.95
N PRO A 35 -5.69 0.07 -24.04
CA PRO A 35 -6.93 0.84 -24.22
C PRO A 35 -7.96 0.48 -23.14
N LYS A 36 -8.72 1.49 -22.66
CA LYS A 36 -9.74 1.33 -21.63
C LYS A 36 -11.11 1.69 -22.20
N THR A 37 -12.04 0.74 -22.12
CA THR A 37 -13.44 0.94 -22.53
C THR A 37 -14.11 1.96 -21.61
N ASP A 38 -14.02 1.74 -20.30
CA ASP A 38 -14.67 2.57 -19.28
C ASP A 38 -13.72 3.63 -18.71
N LYS A 39 -13.42 4.67 -19.51
CA LYS A 39 -12.50 5.75 -19.09
C LYS A 39 -12.97 6.51 -17.85
N TRP A 40 -14.28 6.56 -17.61
CA TRP A 40 -14.84 7.17 -16.40
C TRP A 40 -14.43 6.41 -15.14
N LEU A 41 -14.42 5.07 -15.17
CA LEU A 41 -14.01 4.22 -14.07
C LEU A 41 -12.53 4.42 -13.74
N VAL A 42 -11.69 4.52 -14.78
CA VAL A 42 -10.25 4.82 -14.63
C VAL A 42 -10.04 6.15 -13.91
N ARG A 43 -10.82 7.18 -14.24
CA ARG A 43 -10.76 8.47 -13.55
C ARG A 43 -11.21 8.35 -12.09
N THR A 44 -12.30 7.64 -11.82
CA THR A 44 -12.78 7.43 -10.46
C THR A 44 -11.75 6.71 -9.59
N VAL A 45 -11.20 5.60 -10.08
CA VAL A 45 -10.14 4.87 -9.37
C VAL A 45 -8.89 5.75 -9.23
N GLY A 46 -8.51 6.48 -10.27
CA GLY A 46 -7.38 7.41 -10.23
C GLY A 46 -7.52 8.50 -9.15
N VAL A 47 -8.71 9.08 -9.01
CA VAL A 47 -9.01 10.04 -7.92
C VAL A 47 -8.87 9.37 -6.56
N LEU A 48 -9.45 8.19 -6.37
CA LEU A 48 -9.38 7.48 -5.08
C LEU A 48 -7.94 7.13 -4.70
N VAL A 49 -7.19 6.52 -5.62
CA VAL A 49 -5.78 6.17 -5.43
C VAL A 49 -4.93 7.41 -5.18
N GLY A 50 -5.18 8.49 -5.93
CA GLY A 50 -4.51 9.78 -5.74
C GLY A 50 -4.76 10.38 -4.35
N VAL A 51 -6.00 10.32 -3.84
CA VAL A 51 -6.35 10.77 -2.48
C VAL A 51 -5.65 9.92 -1.43
N ILE A 52 -5.63 8.59 -1.59
CA ILE A 52 -4.91 7.69 -0.67
C ILE A 52 -3.42 8.04 -0.67
N GLY A 53 -2.83 8.26 -1.84
CA GLY A 53 -1.44 8.71 -1.98
C GLY A 53 -1.17 10.02 -1.22
N GLY A 54 -2.06 11.01 -1.38
CA GLY A 54 -1.99 12.28 -0.65
C GLY A 54 -2.08 12.12 0.88
N VAL A 55 -2.94 11.22 1.36
CA VAL A 55 -3.04 10.91 2.79
C VAL A 55 -1.75 10.30 3.31
N LEU A 56 -1.15 9.35 2.59
CA LEU A 56 0.11 8.70 2.97
C LEU A 56 1.28 9.70 3.01
N ILE A 57 1.40 10.55 1.98
CA ILE A 57 2.40 11.63 1.92
C ILE A 57 2.21 12.59 3.10
N SER A 58 0.98 13.03 3.37
CA SER A 58 0.66 13.97 4.45
C SER A 58 1.00 13.37 5.82
N ALA A 59 0.67 12.10 6.06
CA ALA A 59 1.02 11.39 7.28
C ALA A 59 2.54 11.26 7.45
N ALA A 60 3.26 10.94 6.37
CA ALA A 60 4.71 10.84 6.36
C ALA A 60 5.38 12.19 6.66
N ALA A 61 4.96 13.26 6.00
CA ALA A 61 5.49 14.62 6.18
C ALA A 61 5.30 15.13 7.61
N ARG A 62 4.19 14.75 8.27
CA ARG A 62 3.87 15.12 9.66
C ARG A 62 4.45 14.15 10.69
N ASN A 63 5.17 13.10 10.28
CA ASN A 63 5.63 12.00 11.15
C ASN A 63 4.49 11.34 11.95
N LYS A 64 3.27 11.27 11.37
CA LYS A 64 2.06 10.72 12.00
C LYS A 64 1.57 9.44 11.30
N VAL A 65 2.46 8.47 11.10
CA VAL A 65 2.11 7.16 10.51
C VAL A 65 1.57 6.25 11.62
N THR A 66 0.26 6.32 11.84
CA THR A 66 -0.47 5.52 12.83
C THR A 66 -0.73 4.08 12.32
N GLY A 67 -1.35 3.25 13.15
CA GLY A 67 -1.76 1.90 12.76
C GLY A 67 -2.79 1.91 11.62
N GLU A 68 -3.70 2.87 11.65
CA GLU A 68 -4.76 3.07 10.64
C GLU A 68 -4.18 3.51 9.30
N ILE A 69 -3.18 4.40 9.31
CA ILE A 69 -2.46 4.81 8.09
C ILE A 69 -1.71 3.61 7.48
N ALA A 70 -1.08 2.78 8.31
CA ALA A 70 -0.43 1.56 7.85
C ALA A 70 -1.46 0.56 7.30
N ALA A 71 -2.61 0.39 7.95
CA ALA A 71 -3.69 -0.47 7.47
C ALA A 71 -4.28 0.02 6.14
N LEU A 72 -4.43 1.34 5.97
CA LEU A 72 -4.84 1.94 4.70
C LEU A 72 -3.83 1.66 3.59
N GLY A 73 -2.53 1.82 3.88
CA GLY A 73 -1.45 1.52 2.94
C GLY A 73 -1.43 0.05 2.53
N VAL A 74 -1.41 -0.87 3.49
CA VAL A 74 -1.41 -2.32 3.25
C VAL A 74 -2.67 -2.77 2.55
N GLY A 75 -3.85 -2.35 3.02
CA GLY A 75 -5.13 -2.78 2.48
C GLY A 75 -5.32 -2.33 1.04
N THR A 76 -4.94 -1.09 0.73
CA THR A 76 -4.99 -0.59 -0.65
C THR A 76 -4.04 -1.37 -1.55
N ALA A 77 -2.78 -1.54 -1.14
CA ALA A 77 -1.77 -2.26 -1.92
C ALA A 77 -2.17 -3.72 -2.18
N ALA A 78 -2.61 -4.42 -1.13
CA ALA A 78 -3.07 -5.80 -1.25
C ALA A 78 -4.32 -5.91 -2.15
N GLY A 79 -5.26 -4.97 -2.04
CA GLY A 79 -6.47 -4.95 -2.87
C GLY A 79 -6.17 -4.72 -4.35
N LEU A 80 -5.38 -3.69 -4.67
CA LEU A 80 -4.97 -3.39 -6.05
C LEU A 80 -4.15 -4.54 -6.65
N GLY A 81 -3.10 -4.99 -5.93
CA GLY A 81 -2.27 -6.09 -6.39
C GLY A 81 -3.04 -7.40 -6.62
N ALA A 82 -4.05 -7.69 -5.79
CA ALA A 82 -4.92 -8.87 -5.99
C ALA A 82 -5.78 -8.74 -7.25
N VAL A 83 -6.40 -7.57 -7.48
CA VAL A 83 -7.19 -7.29 -8.69
C VAL A 83 -6.31 -7.43 -9.92
N ASP A 84 -5.14 -6.79 -9.92
CA ASP A 84 -4.21 -6.80 -11.05
C ASP A 84 -3.74 -8.22 -11.37
N THR A 85 -3.33 -8.98 -10.35
CA THR A 85 -2.90 -10.37 -10.53
C THR A 85 -4.01 -11.22 -11.12
N VAL A 86 -5.22 -11.15 -10.55
CA VAL A 86 -6.35 -12.01 -10.96
C VAL A 86 -6.80 -11.68 -12.39
N TYR A 87 -6.94 -10.40 -12.73
CA TYR A 87 -7.43 -10.02 -14.05
C TYR A 87 -6.35 -10.09 -15.14
N ALA A 88 -5.08 -9.86 -14.81
CA ALA A 88 -3.98 -10.07 -15.75
C ALA A 88 -3.79 -11.56 -16.05
N ALA A 89 -3.85 -12.43 -15.04
CA ALA A 89 -3.78 -13.88 -15.22
C ALA A 89 -4.95 -14.43 -16.06
N LYS A 90 -6.12 -13.80 -16.00
CA LYS A 90 -7.28 -14.12 -16.84
C LYS A 90 -7.20 -13.53 -18.26
N GLY A 91 -6.13 -12.79 -18.60
CA GLY A 91 -5.99 -12.11 -19.89
C GLY A 91 -7.00 -10.98 -20.12
N ARG A 92 -7.65 -10.50 -19.05
CA ARG A 92 -8.71 -9.46 -19.14
C ARG A 92 -8.12 -8.06 -19.22
N ILE A 93 -6.94 -7.86 -18.64
CA ILE A 93 -6.18 -6.60 -18.66
C ILE A 93 -4.77 -6.86 -19.19
N ALA A 94 -4.07 -5.79 -19.59
CA ALA A 94 -2.75 -5.89 -20.19
C ALA A 94 -1.72 -6.56 -19.25
N PRO A 95 -0.73 -7.29 -19.79
CA PRO A 95 0.30 -7.96 -18.97
C PRO A 95 1.14 -7.02 -18.10
N VAL A 96 1.21 -5.73 -18.44
CA VAL A 96 1.92 -4.70 -17.66
C VAL A 96 1.43 -4.63 -16.20
N TYR A 97 0.20 -5.04 -15.92
CA TYR A 97 -0.36 -5.08 -14.57
C TYR A 97 0.31 -6.12 -13.66
N PHE A 98 1.05 -7.10 -14.20
CA PHE A 98 1.91 -7.95 -13.36
C PHE A 98 3.08 -7.18 -12.74
N LEU A 99 3.60 -6.15 -13.41
CA LEU A 99 4.62 -5.28 -12.83
C LEU A 99 4.04 -4.47 -11.67
N ASP A 100 2.81 -3.97 -11.83
CA ASP A 100 2.10 -3.26 -10.77
C ASP A 100 1.85 -4.17 -9.56
N ALA A 101 1.34 -5.38 -9.81
CA ALA A 101 1.18 -6.39 -8.76
C ALA A 101 2.48 -6.73 -8.02
N ALA A 102 3.63 -6.73 -8.72
CA ALA A 102 4.93 -6.93 -8.10
C ALA A 102 5.33 -5.75 -7.20
N VAL A 103 5.09 -4.52 -7.65
CA VAL A 103 5.30 -3.30 -6.84
C VAL A 103 4.44 -3.34 -5.58
N GLU A 104 3.17 -3.69 -5.70
CA GLU A 104 2.25 -3.81 -4.57
C GLU A 104 2.67 -4.91 -3.60
N GLY A 105 3.16 -6.04 -4.10
CA GLY A 105 3.72 -7.12 -3.28
C GLY A 105 4.94 -6.68 -2.46
N ILE A 106 5.82 -5.86 -3.04
CA ILE A 106 6.97 -5.27 -2.33
C ILE A 106 6.50 -4.32 -1.24
N ILE A 107 5.50 -3.47 -1.53
CA ILE A 107 4.94 -2.51 -0.57
C ILE A 107 4.33 -3.24 0.63
N VAL A 108 3.49 -4.26 0.40
CA VAL A 108 2.90 -5.07 1.48
C VAL A 108 3.99 -5.72 2.33
N SER A 109 5.01 -6.31 1.70
CA SER A 109 6.14 -6.93 2.39
C SER A 109 6.94 -5.92 3.23
N ALA A 110 7.09 -4.69 2.74
CA ALA A 110 7.78 -3.62 3.47
C ALA A 110 7.01 -3.20 4.73
N TRP A 111 5.68 -3.11 4.66
CA TRP A 111 4.83 -2.81 5.82
C TRP A 111 4.89 -3.89 6.89
N GLU A 112 4.85 -5.17 6.52
CA GLU A 112 4.96 -6.29 7.47
C GLU A 112 6.28 -6.25 8.24
N GLN A 113 7.39 -5.98 7.55
CA GLN A 113 8.71 -5.81 8.17
C GLN A 113 8.83 -4.56 9.06
N ALA A 114 7.89 -3.63 8.96
CA ALA A 114 7.82 -2.41 9.76
C ALA A 114 6.79 -2.50 10.91
N ARG A 115 6.16 -3.67 11.14
CA ARG A 115 5.29 -3.90 12.31
C ARG A 115 6.15 -3.96 13.58
N PRO A 116 5.78 -3.24 14.66
CA PRO A 116 6.43 -3.42 15.95
C PRO A 116 6.28 -4.89 16.32
N ARG A 117 7.40 -5.60 16.48
CA ARG A 117 7.38 -6.95 17.01
C ARG A 117 6.68 -6.85 18.37
N ALA A 118 5.57 -7.56 18.53
CA ALA A 118 4.97 -7.74 19.84
C ALA A 118 6.10 -8.20 20.77
N ARG A 119 6.40 -7.39 21.77
CA ARG A 119 7.36 -7.73 22.81
C ARG A 119 6.84 -9.05 23.36
N ARG A 120 7.53 -10.17 23.10
CA ARG A 120 7.23 -11.44 23.76
C ARG A 120 7.24 -11.10 25.24
N GLU A 121 6.07 -11.12 25.86
CA GLU A 121 5.97 -11.05 27.30
C GLU A 121 6.80 -12.23 27.80
N ALA A 122 7.93 -11.92 28.44
CA ALA A 122 8.70 -12.92 29.12
C ALA A 122 7.73 -13.61 30.09
N PRO A 123 7.68 -14.96 30.13
CA PRO A 123 6.86 -15.66 31.11
C PRO A 123 7.15 -15.05 32.47
N LEU A 124 6.12 -14.56 33.15
CA LEU A 124 6.22 -14.18 34.55
C LEU A 124 6.56 -15.47 35.31
N THR A 125 7.84 -15.74 35.50
CA THR A 125 8.31 -16.72 36.47
C THR A 125 8.04 -16.12 37.83
N SER A 126 6.79 -16.21 38.28
CA SER A 126 6.43 -16.09 39.69
C SER A 126 6.86 -17.38 40.38
N ASP A 127 8.16 -17.52 40.60
CA ASP A 127 8.70 -18.46 41.58
C ASP A 127 9.03 -17.66 42.84
N ASP A 128 7.95 -17.27 43.54
CA ASP A 128 8.01 -16.49 44.79
C ASP A 128 7.70 -17.40 45.99
N SER A 129 8.17 -18.66 45.92
CA SER A 129 8.07 -19.63 47.02
C SER A 129 9.14 -19.45 48.09
N SER A 130 10.06 -18.48 47.95
CA SER A 130 11.11 -18.18 48.92
C SER A 130 10.72 -17.10 49.96
N LEU A 131 9.50 -16.56 49.93
CA LEU A 131 9.01 -15.57 50.91
C LEU A 131 8.27 -16.20 52.11
N TRP A 132 8.28 -17.53 52.23
CA TRP A 132 7.65 -18.27 53.33
C TRP A 132 8.63 -19.11 54.17
N LEU A 133 9.94 -18.84 54.11
CA LEU A 133 10.97 -19.41 55.00
C LEU A 133 11.79 -18.29 55.64
#